data_AF-A0A378AI06-F1
#
_entry.id   AF-A0A378AI06-F1
#
_cell.length_a   1.000
_cell.length_b   1.000
_cell.length_c   1.000
_cell.angle_alpha   90.00
_cell.angle_beta   90.00
_cell.angle_gamma   90.00
#
_symmetry.space_group_name_H-M   'P 1'
#
loop_
_entity.id
_entity.type
_entity.pdbx_description
1 polymer ?
#
loop_
_entity_poly.entity_id
_entity_poly.type
_entity_poly.pdbx_seq_one_letter_code
_entity_poly.pdbx_strand_id
1 'polypeptide(L)'
;MAVTGCDGLAGRRYPGLSGGEQQRVQLARCLAQLWRDGAPQGWLFLDEPTSALDLYYQQHLLRLLKRLTAGGQLHVCVVLHDLNLAALWADRILLLHQGHLVAQGTPQEVIQQPVIHRWYGADVRLVQHPDNAVPQVYLAAVIPARRNWNPDGAARFRRFPSPAHLRYHVSSM
;
A
#
# COMPACT_ATOMS: atom_id res chain seq x y z
N MET A 1 19.44 2.97 13.46
CA MET A 1 19.91 2.69 12.09
C MET A 1 19.86 1.19 11.78
N ALA A 2 20.36 0.33 12.68
CA ALA A 2 20.23 -1.14 12.62
C ALA A 2 18.84 -1.66 12.22
N VAL A 3 17.79 -1.20 12.90
CA VAL A 3 16.41 -1.68 12.70
C VAL A 3 15.89 -1.45 11.28
N THR A 4 16.36 -0.41 10.60
CA THR A 4 15.94 -0.02 9.25
C THR A 4 16.99 -0.34 8.18
N GLY A 5 18.08 -1.04 8.54
CA GLY A 5 19.16 -1.40 7.62
C GLY A 5 19.85 -0.18 6.99
N CYS A 6 20.04 0.89 7.78
CA CYS A 6 20.64 2.14 7.31
C CYS A 6 22.11 2.32 7.70
N ASP A 7 22.73 1.38 8.43
CA ASP A 7 24.07 1.59 9.00
C ASP A 7 25.13 1.82 7.91
N GLY A 8 25.05 1.09 6.79
CA GLY A 8 25.93 1.28 5.62
C GLY A 8 25.66 2.55 4.80
N LEU A 9 24.67 3.36 5.18
CA LEU A 9 24.32 4.63 4.50
C LEU A 9 24.85 5.85 5.26
N ALA A 10 25.42 5.66 6.45
CA ALA A 10 25.96 6.75 7.25
C ALA A 10 27.03 7.54 6.48
N GLY A 11 26.95 8.88 6.54
CA GLY A 11 27.88 9.78 5.86
C GLY A 11 27.65 9.97 4.35
N ARG A 12 26.78 9.18 3.71
CA ARG A 12 26.38 9.42 2.31
C ARG A 12 25.42 10.62 2.23
N ARG A 13 25.54 11.40 1.15
CA ARG A 13 24.60 12.50 0.87
C ARG A 13 23.24 11.92 0.49
N TYR A 14 22.18 12.37 1.17
CA TYR A 14 20.82 11.90 0.95
C TYR A 14 20.36 11.93 -0.53
N PRO A 15 20.62 12.99 -1.32
CA PRO A 15 20.25 13.01 -2.74
C PRO A 15 20.97 11.96 -3.61
N GLY A 16 22.08 11.40 -3.13
CA GLY A 16 22.84 10.34 -3.81
C GLY A 16 22.42 8.93 -3.40
N LEU A 17 21.32 8.79 -2.65
CA LEU A 17 20.74 7.52 -2.28
C LEU A 17 19.70 7.07 -3.32
N SER A 18 19.58 5.76 -3.55
CA SER A 18 18.48 5.21 -4.35
C SER A 18 17.13 5.46 -3.69
N GLY A 19 16.02 5.35 -4.43
CA GLY A 19 14.67 5.55 -3.86
C GLY A 19 14.41 4.67 -2.63
N GLY A 20 14.77 3.39 -2.70
CA GLY A 20 14.64 2.47 -1.55
C GLY A 20 15.58 2.80 -0.39
N GLU A 21 16.80 3.29 -0.64
CA GLU A 21 17.70 3.76 0.40
C GLU A 21 17.15 5.01 1.10
N GLN A 22 16.68 6.00 0.33
CA GLN A 22 16.04 7.21 0.84
C GLN A 22 14.86 6.87 1.74
N GLN A 23 14.04 5.91 1.32
CA GLN A 23 12.86 5.52 2.06
C GLN A 23 13.21 4.84 3.39
N ARG A 24 14.23 3.97 3.43
CA ARG A 24 14.72 3.38 4.68
C ARG A 24 15.27 4.45 5.62
N VAL A 25 15.99 5.44 5.10
CA VAL A 25 16.50 6.57 5.89
C VAL A 25 15.35 7.44 6.43
N GLN A 26 14.31 7.68 5.63
CA GLN A 26 13.11 8.40 6.09
C GLN A 26 12.37 7.64 7.20
N LEU A 27 12.21 6.33 7.06
CA LEU A 27 11.64 5.50 8.13
C LEU A 27 12.51 5.56 9.38
N ALA A 28 13.83 5.47 9.24
CA ALA A 28 14.77 5.56 10.36
C ALA A 28 14.62 6.90 11.10
N ARG A 29 14.47 8.00 10.34
CA ARG A 29 14.21 9.33 10.90
C ARG A 29 12.91 9.36 11.69
N CYS A 30 11.80 8.85 11.14
CA CYS A 30 10.51 8.82 11.83
C CYS A 30 10.57 7.97 13.10
N LEU A 31 11.19 6.78 13.06
CA LEU A 31 11.35 5.92 14.23
C LEU A 31 12.24 6.55 15.30
N ALA A 32 13.30 7.27 14.90
CA ALA A 32 14.17 7.98 15.84
C ALA A 32 13.41 9.07 16.61
N GLN A 33 12.46 9.77 15.97
CA GLN A 33 11.61 10.77 16.63
C GLN A 33 10.66 10.18 17.67
N LEU A 34 10.31 8.89 17.52
CA LEU A 34 9.43 8.15 18.41
C LEU A 34 10.19 7.33 19.46
N TRP A 35 11.53 7.36 19.43
CA TRP A 35 12.35 6.49 20.26
C TRP A 35 12.40 6.93 21.72
N ARG A 36 11.93 6.09 22.63
CA ARG A 36 11.93 6.32 24.08
C ARG A 36 12.21 5.02 24.82
N ASP A 37 13.05 5.07 25.84
CA ASP A 37 13.33 3.94 26.74
C ASP A 37 13.71 2.62 26.02
N GLY A 38 14.45 2.74 24.92
CA GLY A 38 14.95 1.59 24.16
C GLY A 38 14.06 1.08 23.02
N ALA A 39 12.87 1.65 22.80
CA ALA A 39 11.96 1.25 21.73
C ALA A 39 11.17 2.45 21.14
N PRO A 40 10.62 2.36 19.92
CA PRO A 40 9.71 3.37 19.39
C PRO A 40 8.35 3.29 20.09
N GLN A 41 7.78 4.44 20.47
CA GLN A 41 6.48 4.54 21.16
C GLN A 41 5.62 5.65 20.55
N GLY A 42 4.30 5.49 20.54
CA GLY A 42 3.34 6.48 20.05
C GLY A 42 2.72 6.12 18.70
N TRP A 43 2.50 7.12 17.84
CA TRP A 43 1.81 6.96 16.55
C TRP A 43 2.73 7.27 15.38
N LEU A 44 2.84 6.32 14.46
CA LEU A 44 3.55 6.47 13.20
C LEU A 44 2.55 6.48 12.04
N PHE A 45 2.53 7.58 11.29
CA PHE A 45 1.74 7.72 10.07
C PHE A 45 2.65 7.58 8.85
N LEU A 46 2.26 6.73 7.90
CA LEU A 46 3.02 6.47 6.68
C LEU A 46 2.09 6.61 5.48
N ASP A 47 2.44 7.54 4.59
CA ASP A 47 1.73 7.76 3.34
C ASP A 47 2.42 6.99 2.21
N GLU A 48 1.73 5.98 1.69
CA GLU A 48 2.18 5.12 0.58
C GLU A 48 3.64 4.66 0.64
N PRO A 49 4.12 4.08 1.75
CA PRO A 49 5.53 3.76 1.92
C PRO A 49 5.94 2.51 1.12
N THR A 50 5.19 2.07 0.11
CA THR A 50 5.53 0.89 -0.71
C THR A 50 5.65 1.21 -2.19
N SER A 51 5.26 2.42 -2.61
CA SER A 51 5.11 2.81 -4.02
C SER A 51 6.40 2.73 -4.84
N ALA A 52 7.55 3.01 -4.23
CA ALA A 52 8.87 3.01 -4.90
C ALA A 52 9.74 1.79 -4.53
N LEU A 53 9.15 0.77 -3.89
CA LEU A 53 9.86 -0.41 -3.42
C LEU A 53 9.51 -1.64 -4.25
N ASP A 54 10.52 -2.45 -4.57
CA ASP A 54 10.32 -3.79 -5.09
C ASP A 54 9.70 -4.71 -4.02
N LEU A 55 9.11 -5.82 -4.46
CA LEU A 55 8.36 -6.75 -3.62
C LEU A 55 9.10 -7.17 -2.33
N TYR A 56 10.40 -7.47 -2.43
CA TYR A 56 11.23 -7.82 -1.27
C TYR A 56 11.24 -6.69 -0.22
N TYR A 57 11.44 -5.46 -0.65
CA TYR A 57 11.55 -4.31 0.25
C TYR A 57 10.18 -3.91 0.83
N GLN A 58 9.10 -4.01 0.04
CA GLN A 58 7.74 -3.83 0.55
C GLN A 58 7.45 -4.81 1.70
N GLN A 59 7.74 -6.10 1.49
CA GLN A 59 7.53 -7.13 2.49
C GLN A 59 8.41 -6.91 3.72
N HIS A 60 9.68 -6.55 3.53
CA HIS A 60 10.60 -6.28 4.63
C HIS A 60 10.13 -5.11 5.50
N LEU A 61 9.70 -4.02 4.87
CA LEU A 61 9.15 -2.85 5.55
C LEU A 61 7.92 -3.22 6.39
N LEU A 62 6.92 -3.85 5.79
CA LEU A 62 5.67 -4.16 6.47
C LEU A 62 5.87 -5.19 7.60
N ARG A 63 6.77 -6.16 7.40
CA ARG A 63 7.20 -7.10 8.44
C ARG A 63 7.88 -6.38 9.60
N LEU A 64 8.74 -5.41 9.32
CA LEU A 64 9.38 -4.60 10.34
C LEU A 64 8.32 -3.85 11.16
N LEU A 65 7.40 -3.14 10.50
CA LEU A 65 6.33 -2.40 11.17
C LEU A 65 5.51 -3.32 12.07
N LYS A 66 5.12 -4.50 11.57
CA LYS A 66 4.37 -5.49 12.36
C LYS A 66 5.11 -5.96 13.60
N ARG A 67 6.43 -6.14 13.51
CA ARG A 67 7.27 -6.51 14.67
C ARG A 67 7.35 -5.38 15.68
N LEU A 68 7.46 -4.12 15.22
CA LEU A 68 7.53 -2.96 16.11
C LEU A 68 6.21 -2.70 16.84
N THR A 69 5.06 -2.98 16.21
CA THR A 69 3.75 -2.83 16.85
C THR A 69 3.40 -3.97 17.80
N ALA A 70 4.08 -5.12 17.72
CA ALA A 70 3.77 -6.30 18.56
C ALA A 70 3.89 -6.04 20.07
N GLY A 71 4.73 -5.09 20.48
CA GLY A 71 4.89 -4.69 21.89
C GLY A 71 3.78 -3.77 22.41
N GLY A 72 2.83 -3.34 21.56
CA GLY A 72 1.67 -2.52 21.95
C GLY A 72 1.95 -1.04 22.24
N GLN A 73 3.22 -0.62 22.26
CA GLN A 73 3.62 0.77 22.54
C GLN A 73 3.65 1.65 21.28
N LEU A 74 3.78 1.04 20.11
CA LEU A 74 3.75 1.71 18.81
C LEU A 74 2.47 1.35 18.07
N HIS A 75 1.78 2.37 17.57
CA HIS A 75 0.65 2.25 16.67
C HIS A 75 1.03 2.78 15.29
N VAL A 76 0.68 2.04 14.24
CA VAL A 76 1.02 2.41 12.86
C VAL A 76 -0.26 2.59 12.07
N CYS A 77 -0.38 3.75 11.41
CA CYS A 77 -1.39 4.00 10.38
C CYS A 77 -0.67 4.12 9.05
N VAL A 78 -0.94 3.20 8.13
CA VAL A 78 -0.30 3.16 6.82
C VAL A 78 -1.34 3.21 5.71
N VAL A 79 -1.09 4.05 4.71
CA VAL A 79 -1.88 4.11 3.48
C VAL A 79 -1.27 3.13 2.48
N LEU A 80 -2.05 2.15 2.04
CA LEU A 80 -1.64 1.12 1.08
C LEU A 80 -2.62 1.07 -0.09
N HIS A 81 -2.09 0.93 -1.30
CA HIS A 81 -2.89 0.73 -2.51
C HIS A 81 -3.12 -0.75 -2.86
N ASP A 82 -2.27 -1.64 -2.33
CA ASP A 82 -2.39 -3.07 -2.57
C ASP A 82 -3.23 -3.73 -1.47
N LEU A 83 -4.35 -4.31 -1.88
CA LEU A 83 -5.30 -4.99 -1.00
C LEU A 83 -4.70 -6.24 -0.33
N ASN A 84 -3.81 -6.97 -1.01
CA ASN A 84 -3.18 -8.16 -0.46
C ASN A 84 -2.12 -7.78 0.59
N LEU A 85 -1.37 -6.71 0.37
CA LEU A 85 -0.48 -6.17 1.40
C LEU A 85 -1.27 -5.70 2.62
N ALA A 86 -2.37 -4.98 2.42
CA ALA A 86 -3.24 -4.57 3.53
C ALA A 86 -3.81 -5.80 4.26
N ALA A 87 -4.29 -6.81 3.54
CA ALA A 87 -4.83 -8.04 4.13
C ALA A 87 -3.82 -8.78 5.01
N LEU A 88 -2.57 -8.88 4.56
CA LEU A 88 -1.52 -9.63 5.25
C LEU A 88 -1.00 -8.92 6.51
N TRP A 89 -0.90 -7.59 6.49
CA TRP A 89 -0.12 -6.86 7.50
C TRP A 89 -0.97 -6.00 8.43
N ALA A 90 -2.15 -5.57 8.01
CA ALA A 90 -3.01 -4.72 8.82
C ALA A 90 -3.84 -5.54 9.81
N ASP A 91 -3.93 -5.06 11.06
CA ASP A 91 -4.89 -5.59 12.03
C ASP A 91 -6.32 -5.13 11.73
N ARG A 92 -6.45 -3.90 11.22
CA ARG A 92 -7.72 -3.30 10.80
C ARG A 92 -7.52 -2.50 9.52
N ILE A 93 -8.54 -2.48 8.68
CA ILE A 93 -8.58 -1.71 7.43
C ILE A 93 -9.65 -0.64 7.54
N LEU A 94 -9.32 0.55 7.07
CA LEU A 94 -10.25 1.66 6.85
C LEU A 94 -10.32 1.89 5.35
N LEU A 95 -11.50 1.67 4.75
CA LEU A 95 -11.71 1.93 3.33
C LEU A 95 -12.36 3.31 3.17
N LEU A 96 -11.66 4.20 2.46
CA LEU A 96 -12.14 5.54 2.17
C LEU A 96 -12.55 5.67 0.70
N HIS A 97 -13.65 6.36 0.44
CA HIS A 97 -14.09 6.73 -0.91
C HIS A 97 -14.65 8.16 -0.89
N GLN A 98 -14.13 9.02 -1.76
CA GLN A 98 -14.56 10.43 -1.87
C GLN A 98 -14.61 11.18 -0.52
N GLY A 99 -13.61 10.96 0.34
CA GLY A 99 -13.51 11.61 1.65
C GLY A 99 -14.41 11.00 2.74
N HIS A 100 -15.13 9.91 2.44
CA HIS A 100 -15.98 9.21 3.40
C HIS A 100 -15.43 7.83 3.74
N LEU A 101 -15.54 7.45 5.02
CA LEU A 101 -15.27 6.09 5.47
C LEU A 101 -16.44 5.18 5.03
N VAL A 102 -16.19 4.27 4.10
CA VAL A 102 -17.21 3.40 3.51
C VAL A 102 -17.19 1.97 4.05
N ALA A 103 -16.08 1.55 4.66
CA ALA A 103 -15.98 0.31 5.43
C ALA A 103 -14.87 0.43 6.47
N GLN A 104 -15.04 -0.25 7.61
CA GLN A 104 -13.96 -0.48 8.58
C GLN A 104 -14.11 -1.86 9.22
N GLY A 105 -13.00 -2.47 9.62
CA GLY A 105 -13.02 -3.78 10.25
C GLY A 105 -11.70 -4.51 10.11
N THR A 106 -11.72 -5.80 10.40
CA THR A 106 -10.66 -6.73 10.06
C THR A 106 -10.52 -6.85 8.53
N PRO A 107 -9.39 -7.37 8.00
CA PRO A 107 -9.26 -7.68 6.59
C PRO A 107 -10.42 -8.50 6.02
N GLN A 108 -10.92 -9.49 6.76
CA GLN A 108 -12.01 -10.40 6.38
C GLN A 108 -13.35 -9.66 6.28
N GLU A 109 -13.59 -8.70 7.17
CA GLU A 109 -14.81 -7.89 7.17
C GLU A 109 -14.82 -6.87 6.03
N VAL A 110 -13.67 -6.31 5.68
CA VAL A 110 -13.58 -5.20 4.70
C VAL A 110 -13.32 -5.68 3.27
N ILE A 111 -12.41 -6.64 3.08
CA ILE A 111 -12.00 -7.13 1.76
C ILE A 111 -13.00 -8.20 1.31
N GLN A 112 -14.15 -7.73 0.84
CA GLN A 112 -15.21 -8.56 0.28
C GLN A 112 -15.43 -8.24 -1.20
N GLN A 113 -15.79 -9.26 -1.99
CA GLN A 113 -15.97 -9.11 -3.44
C GLN A 113 -16.99 -8.00 -3.80
N PRO A 114 -18.17 -7.89 -3.15
CA PRO A 114 -19.10 -6.79 -3.43
C PRO A 114 -18.53 -5.40 -3.08
N VAL A 115 -17.72 -5.31 -2.03
CA VAL A 115 -17.08 -4.06 -1.58
C VAL A 115 -16.04 -3.62 -2.60
N ILE A 116 -15.16 -4.52 -3.03
CA ILE A 116 -14.12 -4.22 -4.03
C ILE A 116 -14.76 -3.84 -5.36
N HIS A 117 -15.74 -4.62 -5.84
CA HIS A 117 -16.46 -4.30 -7.07
C HIS A 117 -17.12 -2.91 -6.99
N ARG A 118 -17.76 -2.58 -5.86
CA ARG A 118 -18.45 -1.29 -5.69
C ARG A 118 -17.51 -0.09 -5.67
N TRP A 119 -16.38 -0.18 -4.96
CA TRP A 119 -15.54 0.99 -4.67
C TRP A 119 -14.27 1.09 -5.51
N TYR A 120 -13.75 -0.04 -5.99
CA TYR A 120 -12.59 -0.09 -6.90
C TYR A 120 -13.00 -0.27 -8.36
N GLY A 121 -14.24 -0.72 -8.63
CA GLY A 121 -14.70 -1.00 -10.00
C GLY A 121 -13.99 -2.18 -10.67
N ALA A 122 -13.24 -2.97 -9.90
CA ALA A 122 -12.45 -4.09 -10.38
C ALA A 122 -13.23 -5.40 -10.26
N ASP A 123 -13.21 -6.21 -11.33
CA ASP A 123 -13.69 -7.58 -11.30
C ASP A 123 -12.63 -8.47 -10.63
N VAL A 124 -12.92 -8.88 -9.40
CA VAL A 124 -12.00 -9.68 -8.57
C VAL A 124 -12.66 -10.97 -8.09
N ARG A 125 -11.82 -11.91 -7.70
CA ARG A 125 -12.20 -13.06 -6.91
C ARG A 125 -11.40 -13.06 -5.61
N LEU A 126 -12.00 -13.68 -4.59
CA LEU A 126 -11.40 -13.86 -3.29
C LEU A 126 -11.18 -15.34 -3.03
N VAL A 127 -9.99 -15.66 -2.54
CA VAL A 127 -9.68 -16.96 -1.93
C VAL A 127 -9.12 -16.72 -0.53
N GLN A 128 -9.10 -17.75 0.30
CA GLN A 128 -8.36 -17.69 1.55
C GLN A 128 -6.86 -17.82 1.27
N HIS A 129 -6.04 -17.00 1.91
CA HIS A 129 -4.59 -17.11 1.81
C HIS A 129 -4.14 -18.48 2.35
N PRO A 130 -3.22 -19.21 1.67
CA PRO A 130 -2.85 -20.57 2.07
C PRO A 130 -2.19 -20.62 3.46
N ASP A 131 -1.33 -19.65 3.77
CA ASP A 131 -0.56 -19.64 5.02
C ASP A 131 -1.18 -18.78 6.14
N ASN A 132 -2.22 -17.99 5.85
CA ASN A 132 -2.73 -16.97 6.77
C ASN A 132 -4.25 -16.95 6.71
N ALA A 133 -4.90 -16.70 7.84
CA ALA A 133 -6.37 -16.66 7.91
C ALA A 133 -6.98 -15.38 7.28
N VAL A 134 -6.39 -14.80 6.23
CA VAL A 134 -6.76 -13.51 5.61
C VAL A 134 -7.25 -13.71 4.17
N PRO A 135 -8.07 -12.79 3.63
CA PRO A 135 -8.49 -12.86 2.24
C PRO A 135 -7.33 -12.53 1.29
N GLN A 136 -7.30 -13.23 0.16
CA GLN A 136 -6.40 -12.95 -0.96
C GLN A 136 -7.23 -12.60 -2.19
N VAL A 137 -6.92 -11.45 -2.78
CA VAL A 137 -7.57 -10.86 -3.96
C VAL A 137 -6.76 -11.20 -5.20
N TYR A 138 -7.43 -11.70 -6.23
CA TYR A 138 -6.86 -11.84 -7.58
C TYR A 138 -7.83 -11.34 -8.64
N LEU A 139 -7.26 -10.86 -9.75
CA LEU A 139 -8.03 -10.35 -10.87
C LEU A 139 -8.81 -11.48 -11.53
N ALA A 140 -10.10 -11.25 -11.76
CA ALA A 140 -10.92 -12.18 -12.52
C ALA A 140 -10.68 -11.93 -14.01
N ALA A 141 -10.19 -12.93 -14.74
CA ALA A 141 -10.03 -12.87 -16.19
C ALA A 141 -11.38 -13.02 -16.93
N VAL A 142 -12.42 -12.33 -16.49
CA VAL A 142 -13.71 -12.30 -17.18
C VAL A 142 -13.58 -11.30 -18.31
N ILE A 143 -13.38 -11.78 -19.55
CA ILE A 143 -13.65 -10.98 -20.74
C ILE A 143 -15.18 -11.02 -20.89
N PRO A 144 -15.91 -9.92 -20.61
CA PRO A 144 -17.35 -9.97 -20.74
C PRO A 144 -17.72 -10.16 -22.21
N ALA A 145 -18.44 -11.23 -22.53
CA ALA A 145 -19.04 -11.41 -23.84
C ALA A 145 -20.03 -10.26 -24.07
N ARG A 146 -19.58 -9.23 -24.81
CA ARG A 146 -20.35 -8.02 -25.11
C ARG A 146 -20.89 -7.28 -23.86
N ARG A 147 -20.00 -6.81 -22.98
CA ARG A 147 -20.30 -5.53 -22.30
C ARG A 147 -19.91 -4.41 -23.25
N ASN A 148 -20.79 -3.43 -23.42
CA ASN A 148 -20.38 -2.11 -23.88
C ASN A 148 -19.35 -1.61 -22.86
N TRP A 149 -18.06 -1.84 -23.14
CA TRP A 149 -16.96 -1.20 -22.44
C TRP A 149 -17.21 0.30 -22.56
N ASN A 150 -17.74 0.89 -21.50
CA ASN A 150 -17.97 2.32 -21.42
C ASN A 150 -16.82 2.91 -20.60
N PRO A 151 -15.77 3.46 -21.24
CA PRO A 151 -14.71 4.15 -20.51
C PRO A 151 -15.26 5.33 -19.68
N ASP A 152 -16.46 5.84 -20.02
CA ASP A 152 -17.10 6.94 -19.29
C ASP A 152 -17.81 6.51 -18.00
N GLY A 153 -18.01 5.20 -17.78
CA GLY A 153 -18.47 4.67 -16.49
C GLY A 153 -17.43 4.90 -15.38
N ALA A 154 -16.15 4.87 -15.75
CA ALA A 154 -15.03 5.31 -14.93
C ALA A 154 -14.82 6.85 -15.00
N ALA A 155 -15.30 7.53 -16.05
CA ALA A 155 -15.14 8.98 -16.26
C ALA A 155 -16.24 9.87 -15.65
N ARG A 156 -17.09 9.36 -14.75
CA ARG A 156 -17.82 10.24 -13.82
C ARG A 156 -16.91 10.94 -12.80
N PHE A 157 -15.62 10.59 -12.79
CA PHE A 157 -14.55 11.43 -12.26
C PHE A 157 -14.24 12.56 -13.27
N ARG A 158 -14.61 13.78 -12.86
CA ARG A 158 -14.69 15.02 -13.65
C ARG A 158 -13.51 15.30 -14.58
N ARG A 159 -13.81 15.85 -15.77
CA ARG A 159 -12.91 16.70 -16.55
C ARG A 159 -12.48 17.93 -15.73
N PHE A 160 -11.18 18.06 -15.48
CA PHE A 160 -10.44 19.33 -15.39
C PHE A 160 -9.33 19.29 -16.47
N PRO A 161 -8.81 20.45 -16.92
CA PRO A 161 -8.39 20.63 -18.31
C PRO A 161 -7.07 19.95 -18.67
N SER A 162 -6.97 19.64 -19.97
CA SER A 162 -5.82 19.13 -20.73
C SER A 162 -4.48 19.77 -20.33
N PRO A 163 -3.40 18.96 -20.39
CA PRO A 163 -2.35 19.32 -21.33
C PRO A 163 -1.98 18.17 -22.28
N ALA A 164 -2.05 18.52 -23.57
CA ALA A 164 -1.20 18.13 -24.69
C ALA A 164 -0.37 16.83 -24.59
N HIS A 165 -0.78 15.87 -25.44
CA HIS A 165 0.05 15.05 -26.32
C HIS A 165 1.34 14.40 -25.78
N LEU A 166 1.28 13.09 -25.48
CA LEU A 166 2.38 12.18 -25.77
C LEU A 166 1.83 10.84 -26.29
N ARG A 167 2.17 10.53 -27.55
CA ARG A 167 1.90 9.22 -28.20
C ARG A 167 3.09 8.30 -27.91
N TYR A 168 2.83 7.08 -27.42
CA TYR A 168 3.82 6.01 -27.41
C TYR A 168 3.61 5.11 -28.63
N HIS A 169 4.63 5.02 -29.50
CA HIS A 169 4.81 3.97 -30.49
C HIS A 169 5.76 2.93 -29.89
N VAL A 170 5.36 1.66 -29.84
CA VAL A 170 6.25 0.53 -29.58
C VAL A 170 6.48 -0.16 -30.92
N SER A 171 7.73 -0.20 -31.37
CA SER A 171 8.17 -1.07 -32.46
C SER A 171 9.25 -1.98 -31.90
N SER A 172 8.98 -3.27 -31.84
CA SER A 172 10.00 -4.32 -31.76
C SER A 172 10.58 -4.54 -33.17
N MET A 173 11.83 -4.99 -33.23
CA MET A 173 12.60 -5.32 -34.44
C MET A 173 11.83 -6.16 -35.46
#